data_AF-A0A095Y1R9-F1
#
_entry.id   AF-A0A095Y1R9-F1
#
_cell.length_a   1.000
_cell.length_b   1.000
_cell.length_c   1.000
_cell.angle_alpha   90.00
_cell.angle_beta   90.00
_cell.angle_gamma   90.00
#
_symmetry.space_group_name_H-M   'P 1'
#
loop_
_entity.id
_entity.type
_entity.pdbx_description
1 polymer ?
#
loop_
_entity_poly.entity_id
_entity_poly.type
_entity_poly.pdbx_seq_one_letter_code
_entity_poly.pdbx_strand_id
1 'polypeptide(L)'
;MRIAERGATLPGRRRVKSRPGIPVTVAEFSLYDEPADADEVPDVVDGVDAVGPVGGGEVVEGGAGEPAEGAGAGAAADAEAPRREVAAFTVDFGRVDVGLRTPGGDDVRVEMFLVAYPDAVGGADSGDDSAMARIVAGAAAVVADDPEAAGPTPGSVIPDAVRIGLDSAFGAPVEESAGDSAGDSAEDPAGQSGFVASGATTPHLLCVVPYVWPDGVPTITEEPGKISLHEEAGGVADAVTGGSRLTTVTQLVPITDEEYAHADAHGVDSLMRLLAEADADLRDLRRGSVAR
;
A
#
# COMPACT_ATOMS: atom_id res chain seq x y z
N MET A 1 4.76 -2.95 -12.68
CA MET A 1 3.95 -2.02 -11.85
C MET A 1 2.55 -1.92 -12.46
N ARG A 2 1.49 -2.01 -11.64
CA ARG A 2 0.08 -1.82 -12.05
C ARG A 2 -0.46 -0.61 -11.29
N ILE A 3 -1.17 0.29 -11.96
CA ILE A 3 -1.81 1.45 -11.33
C ILE A 3 -3.30 1.37 -11.61
N ALA A 4 -4.12 1.54 -10.59
CA ALA A 4 -5.57 1.53 -10.72
C ALA A 4 -6.22 2.52 -9.74
N GLU A 5 -7.31 3.15 -10.19
CA GLU A 5 -8.20 3.90 -9.30
C GLU A 5 -9.10 2.92 -8.55
N ARG A 6 -9.27 3.16 -7.24
CA ARG A 6 -9.97 2.29 -6.30
C ARG A 6 -10.73 3.14 -5.27
N GLY A 7 -12.03 2.91 -5.11
CA GLY A 7 -12.81 3.47 -4.01
C GLY A 7 -13.38 2.37 -3.14
N ALA A 8 -13.30 2.50 -1.81
CA ALA A 8 -13.92 1.55 -0.89
C ALA A 8 -15.30 2.06 -0.44
N THR A 9 -16.26 1.17 -0.22
CA THR A 9 -17.59 1.55 0.30
C THR A 9 -17.58 1.52 1.82
N LEU A 10 -17.92 2.64 2.46
CA LEU A 10 -17.94 2.74 3.91
C LEU A 10 -19.31 2.32 4.46
N PRO A 11 -19.34 1.53 5.56
CA PRO A 11 -20.58 1.21 6.24
C PRO A 11 -21.24 2.49 6.80
N GLY A 12 -22.54 2.63 6.59
CA GLY A 12 -23.27 3.81 7.05
C GLY A 12 -23.35 3.91 8.58
N ARG A 13 -23.07 5.09 9.15
CA ARG A 13 -23.23 5.32 10.61
C ARG A 13 -24.71 5.26 11.00
N ARG A 14 -25.14 4.11 11.57
CA ARG A 14 -26.39 3.76 12.30
C ARG A 14 -27.78 4.24 11.81
N ARG A 15 -27.91 5.10 10.80
CA ARG A 15 -29.15 5.55 10.14
C ARG A 15 -28.96 6.06 8.70
N VAL A 16 -27.73 6.14 8.21
CA VAL A 16 -27.42 6.58 6.85
C VAL A 16 -27.12 5.34 6.00
N LYS A 17 -27.55 5.32 4.73
CA LYS A 17 -27.13 4.28 3.77
C LYS A 17 -25.60 4.23 3.71
N SER A 18 -25.04 3.10 3.28
CA SER A 18 -23.61 3.03 2.92
C SER A 18 -23.28 4.18 1.97
N ARG A 19 -22.07 4.73 2.12
CA ARG A 19 -21.61 5.83 1.27
C ARG A 19 -20.40 5.33 0.49
N PRO A 20 -20.29 5.66 -0.80
CA PRO A 20 -19.04 5.44 -1.50
C PRO A 20 -17.97 6.26 -0.77
N GLY A 21 -16.87 5.60 -0.40
CA GLY A 21 -15.67 6.27 0.03
C GLY A 21 -15.03 7.00 -1.15
N ILE A 22 -14.02 7.78 -0.84
CA ILE A 22 -13.32 8.59 -1.83
C ILE A 22 -12.59 7.68 -2.83
N PRO A 23 -12.59 8.01 -4.14
CA PRO A 23 -11.73 7.35 -5.11
C PRO A 23 -10.26 7.65 -4.80
N VAL A 24 -9.44 6.61 -4.78
CA VAL A 24 -8.01 6.66 -4.42
C VAL A 24 -7.24 5.92 -5.49
N THR A 25 -6.24 6.56 -6.08
CA THR A 25 -5.31 5.88 -6.98
C THR A 25 -4.34 5.05 -6.17
N VAL A 26 -4.17 3.78 -6.53
CA VAL A 26 -3.23 2.87 -5.86
C VAL A 26 -2.31 2.25 -6.90
N ALA A 27 -1.02 2.29 -6.61
CA ALA A 27 0.02 1.59 -7.36
C ALA A 27 0.40 0.29 -6.66
N GLU A 28 0.49 -0.80 -7.41
CA GLU A 28 0.92 -2.11 -6.95
C GLU A 28 2.16 -2.60 -7.71
N PHE A 29 3.09 -3.20 -7.01
CA PHE A 29 4.28 -3.81 -7.59
C PHE A 29 4.77 -4.99 -6.75
N SER A 30 5.29 -6.01 -7.43
CA SER A 30 6.00 -7.10 -6.79
C SER A 30 7.42 -6.66 -6.47
N LEU A 31 7.93 -7.04 -5.29
CA LEU A 31 9.26 -6.64 -4.85
C LEU A 31 10.39 -7.52 -5.41
N TYR A 32 10.05 -8.69 -5.97
CA TYR A 32 11.02 -9.70 -6.41
C TYR A 32 10.67 -10.36 -7.74
N ASP A 33 9.74 -9.79 -8.52
CA ASP A 33 9.55 -10.29 -9.88
C ASP A 33 10.82 -9.95 -10.69
N GLU A 34 11.48 -10.96 -11.27
CA GLU A 34 12.50 -10.71 -12.29
C GLU A 34 11.82 -9.92 -13.43
N PRO A 35 12.46 -8.86 -13.96
CA PRO A 35 11.90 -8.13 -15.09
C PRO A 35 11.71 -9.13 -16.23
N ALA A 36 10.49 -9.15 -16.80
CA ALA A 36 10.15 -10.08 -17.88
C ALA A 36 11.07 -9.92 -19.11
N ASP A 37 11.72 -8.77 -19.24
CA ASP A 37 12.84 -8.51 -20.14
C ASP A 37 13.81 -7.50 -19.50
N ALA A 38 15.10 -7.81 -19.48
CA ALA A 38 16.15 -6.93 -18.94
C ALA A 38 16.34 -5.62 -19.73
N ASP A 39 15.67 -5.48 -20.88
CA ASP A 39 15.74 -4.33 -21.78
C ASP A 39 14.61 -3.30 -21.55
N GLU A 40 13.72 -3.51 -20.59
CA GLU A 40 12.55 -2.64 -20.32
C GLU A 40 12.70 -1.74 -19.07
N VAL A 41 13.93 -1.47 -18.64
CA VAL A 41 14.18 -0.42 -17.63
C VAL A 41 14.23 0.93 -18.35
N PRO A 42 13.31 1.87 -18.06
CA PRO A 42 13.41 3.21 -18.64
C PRO A 42 14.71 3.87 -18.17
N ASP A 43 15.55 4.29 -19.13
CA ASP A 43 16.79 5.02 -18.86
C ASP A 43 16.53 6.20 -17.93
N VAL A 44 17.14 6.18 -16.75
CA VAL A 44 17.27 7.36 -15.90
C VAL A 44 18.16 8.33 -16.65
N VAL A 45 17.57 9.42 -17.15
CA VAL A 45 18.30 10.52 -17.79
C VAL A 45 19.17 11.23 -16.75
N ASP A 46 20.40 10.75 -16.57
CA ASP A 46 21.45 11.48 -15.87
C ASP A 46 21.89 12.67 -16.71
N GLY A 47 21.27 13.81 -16.47
CA GLY A 47 21.69 15.08 -17.03
C GLY A 47 22.88 15.66 -16.26
N VAL A 48 24.11 15.34 -16.67
CA VAL A 48 25.27 16.22 -16.43
C VAL A 48 26.27 16.14 -17.58
N ASP A 49 26.44 17.26 -18.28
CA ASP A 49 27.52 17.50 -19.25
C ASP A 49 28.90 17.43 -18.61
N ALA A 50 29.81 16.59 -19.13
CA ALA A 50 31.26 16.81 -19.05
C ALA A 50 32.05 16.02 -20.11
N VAL A 51 32.39 16.70 -21.21
CA VAL A 51 33.71 16.74 -21.90
C VAL A 51 34.61 15.48 -21.82
N GLY A 52 34.77 14.73 -22.93
CA GLY A 52 35.82 13.70 -23.10
C GLY A 52 37.18 14.28 -23.55
N PRO A 53 38.07 13.51 -24.20
CA PRO A 53 38.46 12.10 -23.98
C PRO A 53 40.02 11.93 -23.95
N VAL A 54 40.57 10.79 -23.50
CA VAL A 54 41.85 10.24 -24.02
C VAL A 54 42.18 8.80 -23.57
N GLY A 55 42.32 7.88 -24.53
CA GLY A 55 43.57 7.13 -24.77
C GLY A 55 43.83 5.78 -24.08
N GLY A 56 43.61 4.68 -24.82
CA GLY A 56 44.64 3.68 -25.18
C GLY A 56 45.04 2.58 -24.18
N GLY A 57 44.91 1.31 -24.59
CA GLY A 57 45.61 0.17 -23.96
C GLY A 57 45.07 -1.22 -24.33
N GLU A 58 45.71 -1.87 -25.30
CA GLU A 58 45.52 -3.22 -25.84
C GLU A 58 46.24 -4.31 -25.02
N VAL A 59 45.66 -5.52 -24.85
CA VAL A 59 46.32 -6.86 -24.96
C VAL A 59 45.26 -7.99 -24.91
N VAL A 60 44.92 -8.66 -26.03
CA VAL A 60 45.39 -9.97 -26.59
C VAL A 60 44.96 -11.25 -25.83
N GLU A 61 44.34 -12.15 -26.61
CA GLU A 61 43.76 -13.48 -26.35
C GLU A 61 44.69 -14.55 -25.75
N GLY A 62 44.05 -15.60 -25.19
CA GLY A 62 44.68 -16.92 -25.10
C GLY A 62 43.81 -18.04 -24.50
N GLY A 63 43.28 -18.91 -25.36
CA GLY A 63 43.41 -20.37 -25.18
C GLY A 63 42.26 -21.15 -24.54
N ALA A 64 41.67 -22.04 -25.36
CA ALA A 64 40.63 -23.01 -25.04
C ALA A 64 41.04 -24.12 -24.06
N GLY A 65 40.05 -24.66 -23.33
CA GLY A 65 40.17 -25.91 -22.57
C GLY A 65 38.88 -26.31 -21.85
N GLU A 66 37.96 -26.97 -22.54
CA GLU A 66 37.04 -27.97 -21.95
C GLU A 66 37.67 -29.36 -22.21
N PRO A 67 37.46 -30.42 -21.38
CA PRO A 67 36.15 -30.80 -20.83
C PRO A 67 36.16 -31.41 -19.40
N ALA A 68 34.98 -31.63 -18.81
CA ALA A 68 34.48 -32.94 -18.38
C ALA A 68 33.28 -32.82 -17.41
N GLU A 69 32.14 -33.34 -17.87
CA GLU A 69 30.99 -33.71 -17.04
C GLU A 69 31.36 -34.84 -16.05
N GLY A 70 30.75 -34.83 -14.86
CA GLY A 70 30.43 -36.08 -14.17
C GLY A 70 30.64 -36.13 -12.65
N ALA A 71 29.52 -36.01 -11.95
CA ALA A 71 29.20 -36.66 -10.68
C ALA A 71 29.80 -36.12 -9.37
N GLY A 72 29.01 -35.25 -8.76
CA GLY A 72 29.02 -34.97 -7.33
C GLY A 72 27.75 -34.23 -6.95
N ALA A 73 26.58 -34.85 -7.17
CA ALA A 73 25.29 -34.33 -6.73
C ALA A 73 25.23 -34.33 -5.20
N GLY A 74 25.86 -33.34 -4.59
CA GLY A 74 25.40 -32.83 -3.31
C GLY A 74 24.06 -32.17 -3.59
N ALA A 75 22.97 -32.78 -3.14
CA ALA A 75 21.70 -32.10 -3.02
C ALA A 75 21.93 -30.91 -2.08
N ALA A 76 22.25 -29.75 -2.67
CA ALA A 76 21.96 -28.49 -2.04
C ALA A 76 20.47 -28.56 -1.75
N ALA A 77 20.11 -28.57 -0.47
CA ALA A 77 18.73 -28.40 -0.06
C ALA A 77 18.19 -27.21 -0.87
N ASP A 78 17.10 -27.41 -1.61
CA ASP A 78 16.40 -26.32 -2.28
C ASP A 78 16.18 -25.25 -1.21
N ALA A 79 16.93 -24.16 -1.30
CA ALA A 79 16.66 -22.99 -0.50
C ALA A 79 15.29 -22.53 -1.00
N GLU A 80 14.27 -22.76 -0.18
CA GLU A 80 12.90 -22.38 -0.48
C GLU A 80 12.91 -20.92 -0.92
N ALA A 81 12.54 -20.69 -2.18
CA ALA A 81 12.57 -19.35 -2.75
C ALA A 81 11.79 -18.40 -1.84
N PRO A 82 12.26 -17.16 -1.63
CA PRO A 82 11.58 -16.22 -0.75
C PRO A 82 10.10 -16.08 -1.17
N ARG A 83 9.20 -16.18 -0.18
CA ARG A 83 7.75 -16.04 -0.41
C ARG A 83 7.49 -14.69 -1.09
N ARG A 84 6.73 -14.71 -2.18
CA ARG A 84 6.46 -13.52 -2.99
C ARG A 84 5.78 -12.42 -2.17
N GLU A 85 6.27 -11.20 -2.28
CA GLU A 85 5.72 -10.02 -1.59
C GLU A 85 5.16 -9.01 -2.59
N VAL A 86 4.02 -8.41 -2.25
CA VAL A 86 3.41 -7.31 -3.01
C VAL A 86 3.38 -6.06 -2.16
N ALA A 87 3.85 -4.96 -2.74
CA ALA A 87 3.68 -3.63 -2.19
C ALA A 87 2.50 -2.91 -2.87
N ALA A 88 1.65 -2.26 -2.08
CA ALA A 88 0.60 -1.37 -2.55
C ALA A 88 0.77 0.01 -1.91
N PHE A 89 0.63 1.07 -2.70
CA PHE A 89 0.99 2.44 -2.33
C PHE A 89 -0.08 3.43 -2.83
N THR A 90 -0.57 4.32 -1.98
CA THR A 90 -1.48 5.39 -2.42
C THR A 90 -0.76 6.37 -3.33
N VAL A 91 -1.40 6.77 -4.42
CA VAL A 91 -0.94 7.81 -5.31
C VAL A 91 -1.96 8.94 -5.22
N ASP A 92 -1.48 10.16 -5.00
CA ASP A 92 -2.30 11.37 -4.84
C ASP A 92 -3.14 11.44 -3.57
N PHE A 93 -2.99 10.53 -2.61
CA PHE A 93 -3.72 10.63 -1.34
C PHE A 93 -3.21 11.81 -0.49
N GLY A 94 -1.98 12.28 -0.72
CA GLY A 94 -1.45 13.51 -0.14
C GLY A 94 -2.27 14.77 -0.45
N ARG A 95 -3.27 14.70 -1.33
CA ARG A 95 -4.25 15.79 -1.54
C ARG A 95 -5.26 15.92 -0.40
N VAL A 96 -5.50 14.84 0.37
CA VAL A 96 -6.42 14.83 1.51
C VAL A 96 -5.80 15.58 2.67
N ASP A 97 -6.53 16.59 3.20
CA ASP A 97 -6.09 17.28 4.42
C ASP A 97 -6.37 16.43 5.65
N VAL A 98 -5.29 15.95 6.25
CA VAL A 98 -5.30 15.16 7.49
C VAL A 98 -5.11 16.04 8.73
N GLY A 99 -5.12 17.37 8.59
CA GLY A 99 -5.00 18.33 9.70
C GLY A 99 -3.60 18.43 10.32
N LEU A 100 -2.62 17.71 9.78
CA LEU A 100 -1.25 17.71 10.31
C LEU A 100 -0.49 18.95 9.85
N ARG A 101 0.26 19.55 10.77
CA ARG A 101 1.07 20.74 10.51
C ARG A 101 2.45 20.61 11.15
N THR A 102 3.49 21.14 10.50
CA THR A 102 4.82 21.29 11.12
C THR A 102 4.76 22.34 12.25
N PRO A 103 5.76 22.41 13.15
CA PRO A 103 5.85 23.51 14.11
C PRO A 103 5.88 24.91 13.47
N GLY A 104 6.33 25.01 12.21
CA GLY A 104 6.34 26.24 11.42
C GLY A 104 4.98 26.60 10.81
N GLY A 105 3.99 25.71 10.91
CA GLY A 105 2.65 25.88 10.32
C GLY A 105 2.52 25.34 8.90
N ASP A 106 3.56 24.69 8.36
CA ASP A 106 3.50 24.08 7.03
C ASP A 106 2.55 22.87 7.04
N ASP A 107 1.91 22.66 5.91
CA ASP A 107 0.98 21.55 5.72
C ASP A 107 1.71 20.22 5.63
N VAL A 108 1.26 19.21 6.38
CA VAL A 108 1.82 17.86 6.34
C VAL A 108 0.78 16.91 5.78
N ARG A 109 1.18 16.23 4.72
CA ARG A 109 0.41 15.25 3.95
C ARG A 109 1.06 13.89 4.05
N VAL A 110 0.26 12.84 3.91
CA VAL A 110 0.73 11.48 4.14
C VAL A 110 0.23 10.57 3.02
N GLU A 111 1.17 9.86 2.39
CA GLU A 111 0.89 8.67 1.59
C GLU A 111 1.02 7.43 2.46
N MET A 112 0.28 6.38 2.12
CA MET A 112 0.26 5.13 2.86
C MET A 112 0.70 3.97 1.98
N PHE A 113 1.43 3.03 2.54
CA PHE A 113 1.77 1.80 1.83
C PHE A 113 1.74 0.56 2.71
N LEU A 114 1.43 -0.56 2.08
CA LEU A 114 1.38 -1.89 2.68
C LEU A 114 2.31 -2.81 1.90
N VAL A 115 3.03 -3.68 2.62
CA VAL A 115 3.73 -4.83 2.05
C VAL A 115 3.17 -6.08 2.72
N ALA A 116 2.66 -7.01 1.94
CA ALA A 116 2.12 -8.26 2.46
C ALA A 116 2.19 -9.38 1.42
N TYR A 117 1.97 -10.61 1.89
CA TYR A 117 1.94 -11.76 1.01
C TYR A 117 0.60 -11.85 0.27
N PRO A 118 0.60 -11.95 -1.07
CA PRO A 118 -0.64 -12.01 -1.85
C PRO A 118 -1.44 -13.29 -1.58
N ASP A 119 -0.78 -14.40 -1.23
CA ASP A 119 -1.40 -15.67 -0.85
C ASP A 119 -1.95 -15.69 0.60
N ALA A 120 -1.68 -14.65 1.40
CA ALA A 120 -2.29 -14.47 2.72
C ALA A 120 -3.74 -13.97 2.65
N VAL A 121 -4.24 -13.65 1.46
CA VAL A 121 -5.64 -13.30 1.21
C VAL A 121 -6.10 -14.01 -0.05
N GLY A 122 -7.08 -14.91 0.07
CA GLY A 122 -7.63 -15.60 -1.10
C GLY A 122 -8.32 -16.93 -0.81
N GLY A 123 -9.53 -17.06 -1.34
CA GLY A 123 -10.15 -18.32 -1.72
C GLY A 123 -9.64 -18.75 -3.10
N ALA A 124 -9.67 -20.05 -3.37
CA ALA A 124 -8.88 -20.73 -4.41
C ALA A 124 -8.99 -20.26 -5.88
N ASP A 125 -9.83 -19.27 -6.23
CA ASP A 125 -10.18 -18.94 -7.62
C ASP A 125 -10.17 -17.44 -7.99
N SER A 126 -9.80 -16.51 -7.10
CA SER A 126 -9.73 -15.10 -7.51
C SER A 126 -8.39 -14.82 -8.18
N GLY A 127 -8.33 -14.85 -9.51
CA GLY A 127 -7.22 -14.30 -10.31
C GLY A 127 -7.05 -12.79 -10.19
N ASP A 128 -7.47 -12.20 -9.07
CA ASP A 128 -7.37 -10.78 -8.73
C ASP A 128 -6.27 -10.58 -7.68
N ASP A 129 -5.06 -10.34 -8.16
CA ASP A 129 -3.89 -10.01 -7.33
C ASP A 129 -4.00 -8.63 -6.63
N SER A 130 -5.10 -7.88 -6.81
CA SER A 130 -5.21 -6.51 -6.31
C SER A 130 -5.68 -6.38 -4.85
N ALA A 131 -5.64 -7.46 -4.08
CA ALA A 131 -6.09 -7.47 -2.69
C ALA A 131 -5.34 -6.42 -1.82
N MET A 132 -4.04 -6.21 -2.06
CA MET A 132 -3.26 -5.22 -1.33
C MET A 132 -3.72 -3.79 -1.66
N ALA A 133 -3.96 -3.49 -2.93
CA ALA A 133 -4.53 -2.20 -3.31
C ALA A 133 -5.92 -1.97 -2.72
N ARG A 134 -6.75 -3.02 -2.68
CA ARG A 134 -8.09 -2.95 -2.07
C ARG A 134 -7.99 -2.63 -0.58
N ILE A 135 -7.05 -3.24 0.14
CA ILE A 135 -6.78 -2.95 1.56
C ILE A 135 -6.30 -1.50 1.76
N VAL A 136 -5.34 -1.04 0.95
CA VAL A 136 -4.82 0.34 1.01
C VAL A 136 -5.93 1.36 0.69
N ALA A 137 -6.78 1.08 -0.30
CA ALA A 137 -7.96 1.89 -0.60
C ALA A 137 -8.98 1.90 0.55
N GLY A 138 -9.16 0.78 1.25
CA GLY A 138 -9.95 0.69 2.48
C GLY A 138 -9.42 1.61 3.58
N ALA A 139 -8.11 1.63 3.79
CA ALA A 139 -7.46 2.53 4.74
C ALA A 139 -7.68 4.00 4.37
N ALA A 140 -7.43 4.35 3.11
CA ALA A 140 -7.62 5.69 2.59
C ALA A 140 -9.07 6.18 2.69
N ALA A 141 -10.06 5.31 2.45
CA ALA A 141 -11.45 5.66 2.64
C ALA A 141 -11.79 5.95 4.11
N VAL A 142 -11.27 5.18 5.06
CA VAL A 142 -11.48 5.43 6.51
C VAL A 142 -10.85 6.75 6.93
N VAL A 143 -9.59 6.99 6.53
CA VAL A 143 -8.88 8.24 6.82
C VAL A 143 -9.63 9.44 6.25
N ALA A 144 -10.12 9.33 5.02
CA ALA A 144 -10.77 10.46 4.38
C ALA A 144 -12.21 10.73 4.87
N ASP A 145 -12.88 9.75 5.49
CA ASP A 145 -14.16 9.95 6.19
C ASP A 145 -13.97 10.73 7.49
N ASP A 146 -12.91 10.41 8.24
CA ASP A 146 -12.67 10.96 9.58
C ASP A 146 -11.16 11.13 9.84
N PRO A 147 -10.52 12.14 9.22
CA PRO A 147 -9.07 12.33 9.29
C PRO A 147 -8.58 12.68 10.70
N GLU A 148 -9.45 13.25 11.55
CA GLU A 148 -9.13 13.53 12.95
C GLU A 148 -9.08 12.25 13.79
N ALA A 149 -9.99 11.31 13.56
CA ALA A 149 -10.05 10.05 14.30
C ALA A 149 -9.10 8.97 13.76
N ALA A 150 -8.86 8.96 12.45
CA ALA A 150 -8.10 7.93 11.75
C ALA A 150 -6.84 8.48 11.05
N GLY A 151 -6.29 9.59 11.55
CA GLY A 151 -5.10 10.22 10.96
C GLY A 151 -3.93 9.22 10.77
N PRO A 152 -3.29 9.15 9.59
CA PRO A 152 -2.29 8.13 9.25
C PRO A 152 -0.90 8.49 9.80
N THR A 153 -0.80 8.81 11.09
CA THR A 153 0.46 9.14 11.76
C THR A 153 1.09 7.91 12.39
N PRO A 154 2.43 7.76 12.41
CA PRO A 154 3.08 6.70 13.16
C PRO A 154 2.57 6.63 14.61
N GLY A 155 2.14 5.44 15.03
CA GLY A 155 1.53 5.20 16.34
C GLY A 155 0.00 5.27 16.36
N SER A 156 -0.68 5.61 15.26
CA SER A 156 -2.14 5.53 15.17
C SER A 156 -2.61 4.20 14.58
N VAL A 157 -3.90 3.88 14.77
CA VAL A 157 -4.53 2.70 14.17
C VAL A 157 -5.70 3.17 13.30
N ILE A 158 -5.77 2.62 12.08
CA ILE A 158 -6.91 2.76 11.17
C ILE A 158 -7.80 1.52 11.34
N PRO A 159 -8.93 1.62 12.06
CA PRO A 159 -9.75 0.47 12.38
C PRO A 159 -10.48 -0.05 11.13
N ASP A 160 -10.61 -1.38 11.03
CA ASP A 160 -11.41 -2.08 10.02
C ASP A 160 -10.99 -1.84 8.56
N ALA A 161 -9.85 -1.20 8.32
CA ALA A 161 -9.38 -0.86 6.98
C ALA A 161 -9.25 -2.08 6.06
N VAL A 162 -8.72 -3.20 6.56
CA VAL A 162 -8.61 -4.45 5.79
C VAL A 162 -10.00 -5.02 5.50
N ARG A 163 -10.90 -4.98 6.48
CA ARG A 163 -12.28 -5.46 6.32
C ARG A 163 -13.03 -4.66 5.27
N ILE A 164 -12.98 -3.33 5.38
CA ILE A 164 -13.59 -2.38 4.44
C ILE A 164 -13.01 -2.57 3.03
N GLY A 165 -11.69 -2.68 2.93
CA GLY A 165 -11.02 -2.90 1.65
C GLY A 165 -11.44 -4.20 0.99
N LEU A 166 -11.52 -5.31 1.72
CA LEU A 166 -11.87 -6.61 1.15
C LEU A 166 -13.38 -6.80 0.92
N ASP A 167 -14.24 -6.12 1.65
CA ASP A 167 -15.71 -6.16 1.48
C ASP A 167 -16.23 -5.22 0.38
N SER A 168 -15.40 -4.30 -0.11
CA SER A 168 -15.80 -3.35 -1.14
C SER A 168 -15.87 -4.00 -2.52
N ALA A 169 -17.01 -3.84 -3.20
CA ALA A 169 -17.13 -4.16 -4.61
C ALA A 169 -16.45 -3.04 -5.44
N PHE A 170 -15.24 -3.28 -5.94
CA PHE A 170 -14.57 -2.32 -6.82
C PHE A 170 -15.10 -2.48 -8.24
N GLY A 171 -15.96 -1.55 -8.67
CA GLY A 171 -16.37 -1.43 -10.07
C GLY A 171 -15.29 -0.73 -10.90
N ALA A 172 -15.08 -1.19 -12.13
CA ALA A 172 -14.44 -0.36 -13.16
C ALA A 172 -15.21 0.97 -13.32
N PRO A 173 -14.58 2.06 -13.76
CA PRO A 173 -15.26 3.34 -13.93
C PRO A 173 -16.50 3.14 -14.80
N VAL A 174 -17.63 3.64 -14.31
CA VAL A 174 -18.90 3.61 -15.03
C VAL A 174 -18.74 4.55 -16.21
N GLU A 175 -18.51 4.02 -17.42
CA GLU A 175 -18.74 4.81 -18.62
C GLU A 175 -20.20 5.26 -18.57
N GLU A 176 -20.44 6.58 -18.65
CA GLU A 176 -21.78 7.17 -18.68
C GLU A 176 -22.56 6.62 -19.88
N SER A 177 -23.19 5.46 -19.72
CA SER A 177 -24.27 5.06 -20.60
C SER A 177 -25.53 5.71 -20.06
N ALA A 178 -25.94 6.81 -20.70
CA ALA A 178 -27.25 7.41 -20.49
C ALA A 178 -28.34 6.35 -20.74
N GLY A 179 -28.96 5.88 -19.66
CA GLY A 179 -30.00 4.86 -19.72
C GLY A 179 -30.76 4.80 -18.41
N ASP A 180 -31.83 5.59 -18.33
CA ASP A 180 -32.83 5.55 -17.26
C ASP A 180 -33.34 4.11 -17.11
N SER A 181 -33.03 3.49 -15.98
CA SER A 181 -33.63 2.23 -15.55
C SER A 181 -33.61 2.24 -14.03
N ALA A 182 -34.79 2.45 -13.45
CA ALA A 182 -35.05 2.27 -12.03
C ALA A 182 -34.65 0.84 -11.62
N GLY A 183 -33.41 0.71 -11.14
CA GLY A 183 -32.85 -0.52 -10.61
C GLY A 183 -33.34 -0.73 -9.18
N ASP A 184 -34.28 -1.65 -9.05
CA ASP A 184 -34.66 -2.30 -7.81
C ASP A 184 -33.39 -2.67 -7.01
N SER A 185 -33.20 -2.03 -5.86
CA SER A 185 -32.13 -2.37 -4.93
C SER A 185 -32.52 -3.67 -4.26
N ALA A 186 -32.36 -4.78 -4.99
CA ALA A 186 -32.41 -6.11 -4.41
C ALA A 186 -31.31 -6.17 -3.35
N GLU A 187 -31.74 -6.15 -2.08
CA GLU A 187 -30.89 -6.50 -0.95
C GLU A 187 -30.34 -7.90 -1.22
N ASP A 188 -29.03 -7.99 -1.51
CA ASP A 188 -28.35 -9.26 -1.70
C ASP A 188 -28.44 -10.07 -0.38
N PRO A 189 -29.25 -11.14 -0.31
CA PRO A 189 -29.44 -11.86 0.92
C PRO A 189 -28.30 -12.88 1.04
N ALA A 190 -27.31 -12.54 1.88
CA ALA A 190 -26.21 -13.40 2.33
C ALA A 190 -25.02 -13.60 1.36
N GLY A 191 -24.54 -12.53 0.72
CA GLY A 191 -23.15 -12.47 0.26
C GLY A 191 -22.20 -12.61 1.45
N GLN A 192 -21.35 -13.64 1.45
CA GLN A 192 -20.33 -13.81 2.49
C GLN A 192 -19.34 -12.64 2.38
N SER A 193 -19.06 -11.95 3.49
CA SER A 193 -18.09 -10.84 3.54
C SER A 193 -16.79 -11.25 2.83
N GLY A 194 -16.28 -10.39 1.94
CA GLY A 194 -15.02 -10.61 1.24
C GLY A 194 -13.84 -10.75 2.19
N PHE A 195 -13.86 -10.05 3.33
CA PHE A 195 -12.93 -10.27 4.43
C PHE A 195 -13.03 -11.70 4.98
N VAL A 196 -14.23 -12.19 5.30
CA VAL A 196 -14.44 -13.56 5.79
C VAL A 196 -13.98 -14.59 4.76
N ALA A 197 -14.34 -14.40 3.49
CA ALA A 197 -13.95 -15.29 2.40
C ALA A 197 -12.44 -15.31 2.15
N SER A 198 -11.73 -14.23 2.49
CA SER A 198 -10.27 -14.13 2.30
C SER A 198 -9.48 -14.96 3.33
N GLY A 199 -10.08 -15.27 4.48
CA GLY A 199 -9.42 -15.93 5.61
C GLY A 199 -8.48 -15.02 6.41
N ALA A 200 -8.44 -13.72 6.13
CA ALA A 200 -7.68 -12.76 6.90
C ALA A 200 -8.18 -12.67 8.35
N THR A 201 -7.26 -12.46 9.29
CA THR A 201 -7.50 -12.36 10.73
C THR A 201 -7.08 -11.00 11.30
N THR A 202 -6.53 -10.14 10.46
CA THR A 202 -5.98 -8.82 10.81
C THR A 202 -6.82 -7.71 10.19
N PRO A 203 -7.97 -7.34 10.79
CA PRO A 203 -8.90 -6.40 10.17
C PRO A 203 -8.46 -4.92 10.23
N HIS A 204 -7.54 -4.56 11.13
CA HIS A 204 -7.10 -3.18 11.33
C HIS A 204 -5.68 -2.97 10.82
N LEU A 205 -5.29 -1.70 10.62
CA LEU A 205 -3.95 -1.32 10.20
C LEU A 205 -3.33 -0.37 11.22
N LEU A 206 -2.16 -0.73 11.74
CA LEU A 206 -1.31 0.12 12.54
C LEU A 206 -0.41 0.96 11.62
N CYS A 207 -0.38 2.28 11.81
CA CYS A 207 0.54 3.17 11.11
C CYS A 207 1.89 3.18 11.83
N VAL A 208 2.96 2.84 11.12
CA VAL A 208 4.33 2.84 11.67
C VAL A 208 5.26 3.70 10.83
N VAL A 209 6.41 4.04 11.41
CA VAL A 209 7.51 4.64 10.65
C VAL A 209 8.00 3.59 9.64
N PRO A 210 8.10 3.93 8.35
CA PRO A 210 8.65 3.01 7.36
C PRO A 210 10.11 2.67 7.66
N TYR A 211 10.44 1.39 7.76
CA TYR A 211 11.83 0.91 7.97
C TYR A 211 12.49 0.40 6.67
N VAL A 212 11.79 0.50 5.54
CA VAL A 212 12.27 0.00 4.24
C VAL A 212 13.33 0.91 3.59
N TRP A 213 13.50 2.13 4.09
CA TRP A 213 14.50 3.07 3.58
C TRP A 213 15.67 3.26 4.56
N PRO A 214 16.92 2.95 4.14
CA PRO A 214 18.08 3.03 5.02
C PRO A 214 18.45 4.48 5.39
N ASP A 215 18.15 5.44 4.51
CA ASP A 215 18.53 6.85 4.65
C ASP A 215 17.40 7.74 5.21
N GLY A 216 16.36 7.11 5.77
CA GLY A 216 15.18 7.78 6.30
C GLY A 216 14.00 7.78 5.33
N VAL A 217 12.84 8.18 5.86
CA VAL A 217 11.58 8.16 5.12
C VAL A 217 11.60 9.24 4.04
N PRO A 218 11.28 8.92 2.77
CA PRO A 218 11.17 9.91 1.72
C PRO A 218 10.17 11.01 2.09
N THR A 219 10.57 12.24 1.81
CA THR A 219 9.70 13.42 1.94
C THR A 219 9.78 14.27 0.70
N ILE A 220 8.62 14.74 0.24
CA ILE A 220 8.51 15.68 -0.88
C ILE A 220 8.07 17.01 -0.30
N THR A 221 8.81 18.08 -0.59
CA THR A 221 8.46 19.43 -0.17
C THR A 221 8.03 20.24 -1.40
N GLU A 222 6.83 20.80 -1.33
CA GLU A 222 6.27 21.71 -2.31
C GLU A 222 6.22 23.13 -1.72
N GLU A 223 6.88 24.07 -2.39
CA GLU A 223 6.91 25.46 -1.97
C GLU A 223 5.56 26.18 -2.19
N PRO A 224 5.26 27.23 -1.42
CA PRO A 224 4.05 28.03 -1.64
C PRO A 224 3.94 28.52 -3.09
N GLY A 225 2.79 28.28 -3.73
CA GLY A 225 2.55 28.64 -5.14
C GLY A 225 3.20 27.71 -6.18
N LYS A 226 3.82 26.60 -5.75
CA LYS A 226 4.28 25.49 -6.60
C LYS A 226 3.45 24.21 -6.45
N ILE A 227 2.47 24.24 -5.55
CA ILE A 227 1.51 23.15 -5.35
C ILE A 227 0.61 23.07 -6.60
N SER A 228 0.69 21.96 -7.32
CA SER A 228 -0.17 21.69 -8.47
C SER A 228 -1.53 21.23 -7.98
N LEU A 229 -2.52 22.12 -8.02
CA LEU A 229 -3.90 21.75 -7.70
C LEU A 229 -4.51 21.05 -8.91
N HIS A 230 -4.92 19.81 -8.72
CA HIS A 230 -5.64 19.06 -9.75
C HIS A 230 -7.15 19.28 -9.55
N GLU A 231 -7.79 19.99 -10.49
CA GLU A 231 -9.25 20.03 -10.59
C GLU A 231 -9.74 18.71 -11.21
N GLU A 232 -10.05 17.70 -10.40
CA GLU A 232 -10.77 16.53 -10.91
C GLU A 232 -12.28 16.66 -10.67
N ALA A 233 -13.04 16.41 -11.74
CA ALA A 233 -14.48 16.31 -11.72
C ALA A 233 -14.90 15.05 -10.93
N GLY A 234 -15.07 15.18 -9.61
CA GLY A 234 -15.60 14.13 -8.73
C GLY A 234 -14.65 13.59 -7.66
N GLY A 235 -13.40 14.07 -7.58
CA GLY A 235 -12.41 13.71 -6.56
C GLY A 235 -12.41 14.59 -5.31
N VAL A 236 -11.50 14.32 -4.36
CA VAL A 236 -11.28 15.20 -3.19
C VAL A 236 -10.73 16.53 -3.66
N ALA A 237 -11.38 17.62 -3.28
CA ALA A 237 -10.85 18.94 -3.53
C ALA A 237 -9.51 19.10 -2.80
N ASP A 238 -8.44 19.35 -3.56
CA ASP A 238 -7.13 19.64 -2.99
C ASP A 238 -7.21 20.91 -2.12
N ALA A 239 -7.13 20.74 -0.80
CA ALA A 239 -7.31 21.84 0.14
C ALA A 239 -6.07 22.74 0.15
N VAL A 240 -6.23 23.97 -0.34
CA VAL A 240 -5.19 25.01 -0.33
C VAL A 240 -5.06 25.60 1.07
N THR A 241 -3.94 25.34 1.73
CA THR A 241 -3.61 25.90 3.05
C THR A 241 -2.83 27.21 2.97
N GLY A 242 -2.32 27.57 1.78
CA GLY A 242 -1.59 28.81 1.51
C GLY A 242 -0.12 28.82 1.93
N GLY A 243 0.36 27.78 2.61
CA GLY A 243 1.75 27.57 3.03
C GLY A 243 2.51 26.58 2.14
N SER A 244 3.70 26.15 2.60
CA SER A 244 4.41 25.03 1.98
C SER A 244 3.72 23.72 2.35
N ARG A 245 3.92 22.68 1.53
CA ARG A 245 3.37 21.34 1.74
C ARG A 245 4.51 20.34 1.81
N LEU A 246 4.49 19.50 2.85
CA LEU A 246 5.38 18.38 3.04
C LEU A 246 4.57 17.10 2.92
N THR A 247 4.85 16.28 1.90
CA THR A 247 4.28 14.94 1.77
C THR A 247 5.30 13.92 2.29
N THR A 248 4.88 13.11 3.26
CA THR A 248 5.65 11.99 3.81
C THR A 248 4.89 10.68 3.64
N VAL A 249 5.47 9.58 4.13
CA VAL A 249 4.94 8.23 3.95
C VAL A 249 4.81 7.53 5.30
N THR A 250 3.71 6.81 5.52
CA THR A 250 3.58 5.85 6.63
C THR A 250 3.42 4.43 6.10
N GLN A 251 4.00 3.46 6.83
CA GLN A 251 3.82 2.05 6.54
C GLN A 251 2.62 1.52 7.33
N LEU A 252 1.78 0.72 6.67
CA LEU A 252 0.65 0.04 7.26
C LEU A 252 1.06 -1.37 7.70
N VAL A 253 0.78 -1.71 8.96
CA VAL A 253 1.02 -3.03 9.56
C VAL A 253 -0.33 -3.64 9.95
N PRO A 254 -0.72 -4.79 9.38
CA PRO A 254 -1.95 -5.47 9.77
C PRO A 254 -1.92 -5.98 11.21
N ILE A 255 -3.00 -5.71 11.96
CA ILE A 255 -3.19 -6.16 13.35
C ILE A 255 -4.57 -6.78 13.57
N THR A 256 -4.64 -7.71 14.52
CA THR A 256 -5.86 -8.43 14.90
C THR A 256 -6.79 -7.59 15.78
N ASP A 257 -8.04 -8.02 15.96
CA ASP A 257 -8.98 -7.36 16.90
C ASP A 257 -8.42 -7.35 18.34
N GLU A 258 -7.77 -8.43 18.77
CA GLU A 258 -7.17 -8.54 20.11
C GLU A 258 -5.98 -7.60 20.30
N GLU A 259 -5.14 -7.44 19.27
CA GLU A 259 -4.02 -6.50 19.27
C GLU A 259 -4.50 -5.06 19.24
N TYR A 260 -5.56 -4.76 18.49
CA TYR A 260 -6.19 -3.45 18.51
C TYR A 260 -6.76 -3.12 19.90
N ALA A 261 -7.46 -4.06 20.52
CA ALA A 261 -7.93 -3.92 21.90
C ALA A 261 -6.78 -3.75 22.90
N HIS A 262 -5.65 -4.44 22.68
CA HIS A 262 -4.45 -4.26 23.50
C HIS A 262 -3.84 -2.86 23.35
N ALA A 263 -3.76 -2.34 22.11
CA ALA A 263 -3.28 -1.00 21.85
C ALA A 263 -4.17 0.07 22.50
N ASP A 264 -5.49 -0.10 22.49
CA ASP A 264 -6.43 0.78 23.17
C ASP A 264 -6.24 0.75 24.70
N ALA A 265 -6.06 -0.43 25.29
CA ALA A 265 -5.93 -0.60 26.73
C ALA A 265 -4.54 -0.23 27.29
N HIS A 266 -3.47 -0.48 26.54
CA HIS A 266 -2.09 -0.42 27.04
C HIS A 266 -1.17 0.51 26.23
N GLY A 267 -1.67 1.11 25.15
CA GLY A 267 -0.92 1.95 24.25
C GLY A 267 -0.16 1.17 23.16
N VAL A 268 0.05 1.84 22.03
CA VAL A 268 0.69 1.26 20.83
C VAL A 268 2.14 0.85 21.09
N ASP A 269 2.90 1.60 21.90
CA ASP A 269 4.27 1.21 22.27
C ASP A 269 4.33 -0.17 22.94
N SER A 270 3.30 -0.52 23.72
CA SER A 270 3.20 -1.84 24.32
C SER A 270 2.91 -2.91 23.27
N LEU A 271 2.04 -2.62 22.29
CA LEU A 271 1.75 -3.55 21.20
C LEU A 271 2.98 -3.77 20.31
N MET A 272 3.69 -2.71 19.94
CA MET A 272 4.91 -2.79 19.13
C MET A 272 5.98 -3.66 19.80
N ARG A 273 6.12 -3.56 21.13
CA ARG A 273 7.01 -4.43 21.89
C ARG A 273 6.56 -5.90 21.82
N LEU A 274 5.26 -6.17 21.98
CA LEU A 274 4.72 -7.54 21.88
C LEU A 274 4.95 -8.15 20.49
N LEU A 275 4.67 -7.39 19.43
CA LEU A 275 4.90 -7.83 18.04
C LEU A 275 6.38 -8.16 17.80
N ALA A 276 7.29 -7.33 18.32
CA ALA A 276 8.73 -7.55 18.20
C ALA A 276 9.22 -8.75 19.04
N GLU A 277 8.76 -8.89 20.28
CA GLU A 277 9.15 -10.00 21.17
C GLU A 277 8.66 -11.36 20.64
N ALA A 278 7.51 -11.37 19.97
CA ALA A 278 6.92 -12.56 19.37
C ALA A 278 7.48 -12.88 17.98
N ASP A 279 8.33 -12.01 17.41
CA ASP A 279 8.80 -12.09 16.02
C ASP A 279 7.64 -12.27 15.03
N ALA A 280 6.58 -11.45 15.21
CA ALA A 280 5.36 -11.56 14.43
C ALA A 280 5.62 -11.26 12.95
N ASP A 281 5.20 -12.16 12.06
CA ASP A 281 5.31 -11.93 10.62
C ASP A 281 4.25 -10.93 10.14
N LEU A 282 4.62 -9.65 10.12
CA LEU A 282 3.71 -8.52 9.83
C LEU A 282 3.17 -8.51 8.39
N ARG A 283 3.69 -9.37 7.50
CA ARG A 283 3.24 -9.51 6.10
C ARG A 283 2.15 -10.57 5.95
N ASP A 284 1.93 -11.41 6.96
CA ASP A 284 0.92 -12.46 6.94
C ASP A 284 -0.41 -11.97 7.51
N LEU A 285 -1.37 -11.73 6.61
CA LEU A 285 -2.72 -11.28 6.96
C LEU A 285 -3.55 -12.33 7.71
N ARG A 286 -3.12 -13.61 7.73
CA ARG A 286 -3.80 -14.73 8.42
C ARG A 286 -3.18 -15.08 9.77
N ARG A 287 -2.15 -14.34 10.20
CA ARG A 287 -1.45 -14.63 11.45
C ARG A 287 -2.38 -14.59 12.66
N GLY A 288 -2.06 -15.38 13.68
CA GLY A 288 -2.71 -15.26 14.99
C GLY A 288 -2.30 -13.97 15.71
N SER A 289 -3.12 -13.58 16.69
CA SER A 289 -2.79 -12.50 17.63
C SER A 289 -1.59 -12.88 18.50
N VAL A 290 -0.75 -11.89 18.81
CA VAL A 290 0.28 -12.00 19.86
C VAL A 290 -0.17 -11.45 21.21
N ALA A 291 -1.28 -10.71 21.25
CA ALA A 291 -1.92 -10.25 22.48
C ALA A 291 -2.66 -11.42 23.14
N ARG A 292 -2.71 -11.45 24.48
CA ARG A 292 -3.34 -12.50 25.29
C ARG A 292 -4.22 -11.91 26.39
#